data_AF-A0A7S1BDB7-F1
#
_entry.id   AF-A0A7S1BDB7-F1
#
_cell.length_a   1.000
_cell.length_b   1.000
_cell.length_c   1.000
_cell.angle_alpha   90.00
_cell.angle_beta   90.00
_cell.angle_gamma   90.00
#
_symmetry.space_group_name_H-M   'P 1'
#
loop_
_entity.id
_entity.type
_entity.pdbx_description
1 polymer ?
#
loop_
_entity_poly.entity_id
_entity_poly.type
_entity_poly.pdbx_seq_one_letter_code
_entity_poly.pdbx_strand_id
1 'polypeptide(L)'
;SLTAYDLRMVSWLKKSNGKGRSALPCVRSDDQEDELLTVSIIKGGKKVVCGTAEGKLAIFTWNKWEDYDDIYPGHPGSVDTMLRVDDDTVLTGSNDGMMRIVQVHPNKFLGLIGDHGGFPLEEMQFGPVGSNVVGTVCHDNVVRMWDVSVLIDNEDDDEEEEEESSTEDGVIEGGGSIGISSSEKRGYKKSVACSDDSESDSDSIDSDDSGLDRKNEKGKKHGTIKKRIKTEAEQFFQDL
;
A
#
# COMPACT_ATOMS: atom_id res chain seq x y z
N SER A 1 -9.59 23.88 -2.64
CA SER A 1 -8.31 23.85 -1.93
C SER A 1 -8.23 22.55 -1.16
N LEU A 2 -7.10 21.87 -1.26
CA LEU A 2 -6.82 20.62 -0.55
C LEU A 2 -6.17 21.04 0.76
N THR A 3 -6.85 20.85 1.89
CA THR A 3 -6.41 21.44 3.18
C THR A 3 -6.78 20.52 4.32
N ALA A 4 -5.91 20.43 5.32
CA ALA A 4 -6.21 19.77 6.58
C ALA A 4 -6.89 20.77 7.54
N TYR A 5 -7.83 20.26 8.35
CA TYR A 5 -8.55 21.06 9.35
C TYR A 5 -8.40 20.44 10.74
N ASP A 6 -8.01 21.25 11.72
CA ASP A 6 -8.18 20.90 13.14
C ASP A 6 -9.44 21.58 13.68
N LEU A 7 -10.50 20.79 13.82
CA LEU A 7 -11.83 21.24 14.24
C LEU A 7 -11.96 21.49 15.76
N ARG A 8 -10.93 21.17 16.55
CA ARG A 8 -10.96 21.38 18.01
C ARG A 8 -10.48 22.77 18.39
N MET A 9 -9.77 23.43 17.48
CA MET A 9 -9.12 24.71 17.75
C MET A 9 -9.93 25.88 17.18
N VAL A 10 -10.10 26.92 17.98
CA VAL A 10 -10.65 28.19 17.52
C VAL A 10 -9.50 29.07 17.04
N SER A 11 -9.48 29.41 15.75
CA SER A 11 -8.54 30.40 15.21
C SER A 11 -9.19 31.79 15.12
N TRP A 12 -8.40 32.85 15.00
CA TRP A 12 -8.93 34.22 15.02
C TRP A 12 -8.52 34.98 13.77
N LEU A 13 -9.48 35.26 12.89
CA LEU A 13 -9.25 36.06 11.70
C LEU A 13 -9.41 37.55 12.01
N LYS A 14 -8.44 38.37 11.60
CA LYS A 14 -8.52 39.84 11.68
C LYS A 14 -9.50 40.35 10.62
N LYS A 15 -10.49 41.14 11.01
CA LYS A 15 -11.42 41.77 10.05
C LYS A 15 -10.70 42.82 9.21
N SER A 16 -11.04 42.92 7.92
CA SER A 16 -10.43 43.87 6.96
C SER A 16 -10.50 45.33 7.40
N ASN A 17 -11.54 45.71 8.17
CA ASN A 17 -11.71 47.06 8.72
C ASN A 17 -10.84 47.35 9.97
N GLY A 18 -9.91 46.46 10.35
CA GLY A 18 -8.98 46.65 11.48
C GLY A 18 -9.63 46.64 12.88
N LYS A 19 -10.96 46.65 12.97
CA LYS A 19 -11.72 46.59 14.23
C LYS A 19 -12.34 45.21 14.43
N GLY A 20 -11.76 44.45 15.35
CA GLY A 20 -12.28 43.17 15.83
C GLY A 20 -11.65 41.93 15.17
N ARG A 21 -11.71 40.81 15.91
CA ARG A 21 -11.35 39.47 15.44
C ARG A 21 -12.63 38.63 15.33
N SER A 22 -12.78 37.86 14.26
CA SER A 22 -13.80 36.81 14.19
C SER A 22 -13.15 35.47 14.53
N ALA A 23 -13.73 34.76 15.49
CA ALA A 23 -13.39 33.37 15.73
C ALA A 23 -13.78 32.56 14.48
N LEU A 24 -12.82 31.86 13.89
CA LEU A 24 -13.09 30.76 12.99
C LEU A 24 -13.15 29.49 13.86
N PRO A 25 -14.13 28.61 13.64
CA PRO A 25 -14.35 27.43 14.47
C PRO A 25 -13.30 26.34 14.27
N CYS A 26 -12.28 26.56 13.43
CA CYS A 26 -11.22 25.61 13.12
C CYS A 26 -9.89 26.32 12.84
N VAL A 27 -8.80 25.58 12.94
CA VAL A 27 -7.52 25.92 12.32
C VAL A 27 -7.41 25.15 11.01
N ARG A 28 -6.86 25.78 9.96
CA ARG A 28 -6.71 25.20 8.63
C ARG A 28 -5.25 25.27 8.22
N SER A 29 -4.74 24.22 7.58
CA SER A 29 -3.43 24.22 6.91
C SER A 29 -3.40 25.20 5.73
N ASP A 30 -2.22 25.38 5.15
CA ASP A 30 -2.08 25.97 3.83
C ASP A 30 -2.62 25.03 2.75
N ASP A 31 -2.82 25.56 1.55
CA ASP A 31 -3.28 24.78 0.40
C ASP A 31 -2.21 23.77 0.01
N GLN A 32 -2.60 22.50 0.02
CA GLN A 32 -1.74 21.36 -0.28
C GLN A 32 -1.67 21.13 -1.79
N GLU A 33 -0.51 20.66 -2.24
CA GLU A 33 -0.24 20.41 -3.67
C GLU A 33 -0.99 19.19 -4.20
N ASP A 34 -1.35 18.24 -3.32
CA ASP A 34 -1.95 16.96 -3.68
C ASP A 34 -3.13 16.60 -2.75
N GLU A 35 -4.02 15.73 -3.22
CA GLU A 35 -5.23 15.34 -2.49
C GLU A 35 -4.88 14.44 -1.32
N LEU A 36 -5.37 14.77 -0.12
CA LEU A 36 -5.18 13.97 1.08
C LEU A 36 -6.34 12.98 1.19
N LEU A 37 -6.05 11.68 1.04
CA LEU A 37 -7.06 10.63 0.91
C LEU A 37 -7.31 9.87 2.22
N THR A 38 -6.26 9.71 3.02
CA THR A 38 -6.32 9.00 4.30
C THR A 38 -5.49 9.72 5.35
N VAL A 39 -5.73 9.43 6.63
CA VAL A 39 -5.05 10.08 7.75
C VAL A 39 -4.82 9.12 8.91
N SER A 40 -3.65 9.23 9.54
CA SER A 40 -3.29 8.51 10.75
C SER A 40 -2.51 9.41 11.70
N ILE A 41 -2.67 9.20 13.02
CA ILE A 41 -1.99 9.97 14.06
C ILE A 41 -0.99 9.05 14.78
N ILE A 42 0.28 9.41 14.73
CA ILE A 42 1.40 8.60 15.25
C ILE A 42 2.26 9.39 16.24
N LYS A 43 3.36 8.79 16.74
CA LYS A 43 4.33 9.39 17.67
C LYS A 43 3.65 9.97 18.92
N GLY A 44 2.72 9.23 19.52
CA GLY A 44 1.96 9.65 20.69
C GLY A 44 1.09 10.90 20.45
N GLY A 45 0.63 11.14 19.22
CA GLY A 45 -0.19 12.30 18.88
C GLY A 45 0.59 13.54 18.45
N LYS A 46 1.90 13.42 18.23
CA LYS A 46 2.76 14.55 17.82
C LYS A 46 2.83 14.72 16.31
N LYS A 47 2.50 13.68 15.54
CA LYS A 47 2.58 13.66 14.08
C LYS A 47 1.27 13.16 13.47
N VAL A 48 0.91 13.74 12.33
CA VAL A 48 -0.21 13.31 11.50
C VAL A 48 0.34 12.95 10.14
N VAL A 49 0.06 11.74 9.70
CA VAL A 49 0.48 11.21 8.41
C VAL A 49 -0.74 11.13 7.53
N CYS A 50 -0.67 11.72 6.34
CA CYS A 50 -1.73 11.70 5.36
C CYS A 50 -1.23 11.00 4.10
N GLY A 51 -1.97 10.00 3.60
CA GLY A 51 -1.69 9.42 2.28
C GLY A 51 -2.24 10.32 1.18
N THR A 52 -1.50 10.44 0.08
CA THR A 52 -1.87 11.34 -1.03
C THR A 52 -2.19 10.59 -2.33
N ALA A 53 -2.83 11.27 -3.28
CA ALA A 53 -3.20 10.70 -4.57
C ALA A 53 -1.98 10.37 -5.47
N GLU A 54 -0.87 11.09 -5.32
CA GLU A 54 0.40 10.80 -6.01
C GLU A 54 1.26 9.71 -5.32
N GLY A 55 0.77 9.10 -4.23
CA GLY A 55 1.52 8.02 -3.57
C GLY A 55 2.61 8.48 -2.60
N LYS A 56 2.53 9.73 -2.16
CA LYS A 56 3.39 10.27 -1.10
C LYS A 56 2.64 10.20 0.22
N LEU A 57 3.38 10.21 1.33
CA LEU A 57 2.80 10.46 2.65
C LEU A 57 3.21 11.85 3.12
N ALA A 58 2.26 12.76 3.23
CA ALA A 58 2.47 14.08 3.81
C ALA A 58 2.44 13.99 5.34
N ILE A 59 3.46 14.53 6.02
CA ILE A 59 3.62 14.40 7.47
C ILE A 59 3.56 15.79 8.12
N PHE A 60 2.54 16.01 8.94
CA PHE A 60 2.35 17.24 9.69
C PHE A 60 2.79 17.07 11.14
N THR A 61 3.37 18.11 11.72
CA THR A 61 3.50 18.23 13.18
C THR A 61 2.19 18.73 13.76
N TRP A 62 1.72 18.03 14.77
CA TRP A 62 0.50 18.39 15.49
C TRP A 62 0.59 19.81 16.03
N ASN A 63 -0.51 20.56 15.92
CA ASN A 63 -0.61 21.99 16.28
C ASN A 63 0.26 22.95 15.46
N LYS A 64 0.93 22.48 14.40
CA LYS A 64 1.63 23.32 13.42
C LYS A 64 1.00 23.10 12.05
N TRP A 65 -0.15 23.74 11.85
CA TRP A 65 -0.97 23.58 10.67
C TRP A 65 -0.65 24.67 9.64
N GLU A 66 0.51 24.55 9.00
CA GLU A 66 0.97 25.39 7.88
C GLU A 66 1.09 24.47 6.65
N ASP A 67 2.30 24.27 6.15
CA ASP A 67 2.65 23.20 5.21
C ASP A 67 3.05 21.92 5.98
N TYR A 68 3.14 20.78 5.29
CA TYR A 68 3.68 19.55 5.88
C TYR A 68 5.17 19.74 6.23
N ASP A 69 5.62 19.12 7.33
CA ASP A 69 7.01 19.24 7.78
C ASP A 69 7.94 18.26 7.05
N ASP A 70 7.39 17.16 6.54
CA ASP A 70 8.13 16.11 5.84
C ASP A 70 7.23 15.38 4.85
N ILE A 71 7.85 14.72 3.88
CA ILE A 71 7.17 13.92 2.87
C ILE A 71 7.90 12.60 2.68
N TYR A 72 7.14 11.51 2.76
CA TYR A 72 7.66 10.17 2.50
C TYR A 72 7.27 9.73 1.08
N PRO A 73 8.22 9.64 0.13
CA PRO A 73 8.00 9.01 -1.16
C PRO A 73 8.15 7.49 -1.02
N GLY A 74 7.29 6.71 -1.66
CA GLY A 74 7.46 5.25 -1.65
C GLY A 74 6.41 4.46 -2.40
N HIS A 75 5.23 5.03 -2.64
CA HIS A 75 4.15 4.33 -3.33
C HIS A 75 4.08 4.78 -4.79
N PRO A 76 3.92 3.85 -5.74
CA PRO A 76 3.83 4.19 -7.16
C PRO A 76 2.45 4.73 -7.59
N GLY A 77 1.45 4.67 -6.70
CA GLY A 77 0.11 5.18 -6.90
C GLY A 77 -0.49 5.68 -5.58
N SER A 78 -1.73 6.16 -5.62
CA SER A 78 -2.41 6.76 -4.47
C SER A 78 -2.36 5.86 -3.23
N VAL A 79 -2.30 6.50 -2.05
CA VAL A 79 -2.41 5.82 -0.75
C VAL A 79 -3.80 6.09 -0.19
N ASP A 80 -4.68 5.12 -0.39
CA ASP A 80 -6.12 5.27 -0.13
C ASP A 80 -6.50 4.85 1.29
N THR A 81 -5.68 3.99 1.92
CA THR A 81 -5.94 3.49 3.27
C THR A 81 -4.65 3.35 4.10
N MET A 82 -4.77 3.60 5.39
CA MET A 82 -3.64 3.58 6.32
C MET A 82 -4.08 3.06 7.69
N LEU A 83 -3.24 2.24 8.31
CA LEU A 83 -3.49 1.68 9.62
C LEU A 83 -2.23 1.82 10.48
N ARG A 84 -2.37 2.46 11.64
CA ARG A 84 -1.26 2.62 12.59
C ARG A 84 -0.94 1.30 13.28
N VAL A 85 0.30 0.82 13.18
CA VAL A 85 0.74 -0.38 13.92
C VAL A 85 1.25 0.01 15.30
N ASP A 86 2.21 0.93 15.36
CA ASP A 86 2.82 1.42 16.59
C ASP A 86 3.01 2.95 16.51
N ASP A 87 3.87 3.56 17.33
CA ASP A 87 4.10 5.02 17.29
C ASP A 87 4.93 5.50 16.09
N ASP A 88 5.63 4.60 15.41
CA ASP A 88 6.60 4.89 14.36
C ASP A 88 6.22 4.22 13.03
N THR A 89 5.42 3.16 13.07
CA THR A 89 5.15 2.25 11.98
C THR A 89 3.68 2.30 11.57
N VAL A 90 3.44 2.37 10.27
CA VAL A 90 2.11 2.34 9.66
C VAL A 90 2.06 1.32 8.52
N LEU A 91 0.92 0.64 8.42
CA LEU A 91 0.52 -0.07 7.22
C LEU A 91 -0.14 0.91 6.26
N THR A 92 0.16 0.75 4.99
CA THR A 92 -0.34 1.60 3.90
C THR A 92 -0.86 0.72 2.78
N GLY A 93 -2.07 1.00 2.34
CA GLY A 93 -2.68 0.42 1.16
C GLY A 93 -2.62 1.40 0.02
N SER A 94 -2.17 0.92 -1.13
CA SER A 94 -2.12 1.73 -2.34
C SER A 94 -3.01 1.16 -3.44
N ASN A 95 -3.40 2.03 -4.36
CA ASN A 95 -4.10 1.72 -5.59
C ASN A 95 -3.37 0.67 -6.47
N ASP A 96 -2.07 0.48 -6.26
CA ASP A 96 -1.33 -0.62 -6.90
C ASP A 96 -1.62 -2.02 -6.32
N GLY A 97 -2.51 -2.10 -5.34
CA GLY A 97 -2.93 -3.34 -4.68
C GLY A 97 -1.92 -3.93 -3.71
N MET A 98 -0.86 -3.19 -3.37
CA MET A 98 0.16 -3.65 -2.44
C MET A 98 -0.05 -3.03 -1.07
N MET A 99 -0.02 -3.89 -0.05
CA MET A 99 -0.02 -3.49 1.36
C MET A 99 1.43 -3.41 1.85
N ARG A 100 1.87 -2.21 2.21
CA ARG A 100 3.25 -1.90 2.62
C ARG A 100 3.31 -1.53 4.09
N ILE A 101 4.40 -1.94 4.73
CA ILE A 101 4.77 -1.47 6.05
C ILE A 101 5.90 -0.44 5.96
N VAL A 102 5.68 0.73 6.55
CA VAL A 102 6.63 1.84 6.52
C VAL A 102 6.78 2.45 7.91
N GLN A 103 8.00 2.88 8.23
CA GLN A 103 8.30 3.67 9.42
C GLN A 103 8.42 5.14 9.05
N VAL A 104 7.76 6.00 9.82
CA VAL A 104 7.78 7.45 9.68
C VAL A 104 8.74 8.03 10.70
N HIS A 105 9.74 8.77 10.21
CA HIS A 105 10.90 9.22 11.00
C HIS A 105 11.56 8.05 11.77
N PRO A 106 12.28 7.15 11.05
CA PRO A 106 13.31 7.53 10.08
C PRO A 106 12.98 7.36 8.57
N ASN A 107 11.70 7.31 8.17
CA ASN A 107 11.29 7.20 6.75
C ASN A 107 11.88 5.94 6.09
N LYS A 108 11.59 4.77 6.67
CA LYS A 108 12.07 3.47 6.19
C LYS A 108 10.93 2.63 5.60
N PHE A 109 11.19 2.02 4.46
CA PHE A 109 10.36 0.93 3.95
C PHE A 109 10.77 -0.37 4.64
N LEU A 110 9.87 -0.98 5.41
CA LEU A 110 10.16 -2.24 6.11
C LEU A 110 9.85 -3.47 5.22
N GLY A 111 8.85 -3.40 4.34
CA GLY A 111 8.49 -4.52 3.48
C GLY A 111 7.07 -4.49 2.94
N LEU A 112 6.73 -5.56 2.21
CA LEU A 112 5.39 -5.88 1.72
C LEU A 112 4.75 -6.90 2.67
N ILE A 113 3.52 -6.62 3.09
CA ILE A 113 2.74 -7.54 3.95
C ILE A 113 1.71 -8.30 3.12
N GLY A 114 1.15 -7.67 2.09
CA GLY A 114 0.12 -8.28 1.26
C GLY A 114 0.11 -7.78 -0.18
N ASP A 115 -0.42 -8.63 -1.06
CA ASP A 115 -0.60 -8.40 -2.50
C ASP A 115 -2.04 -8.76 -2.88
N HIS A 116 -2.75 -7.79 -3.44
CA HIS A 116 -4.14 -7.88 -3.89
C HIS A 116 -4.24 -8.01 -5.42
N GLY A 117 -3.16 -8.42 -6.11
CA GLY A 117 -3.19 -8.72 -7.54
C GLY A 117 -3.36 -7.48 -8.42
N GLY A 118 -2.98 -6.30 -7.93
CA GLY A 118 -3.14 -5.02 -8.64
C GLY A 118 -4.51 -4.38 -8.50
N PHE A 119 -5.43 -4.95 -7.71
CA PHE A 119 -6.69 -4.27 -7.37
C PHE A 119 -6.46 -3.22 -6.28
N PRO A 120 -7.04 -2.02 -6.40
CA PRO A 120 -6.86 -0.94 -5.42
C PRO A 120 -7.27 -1.39 -4.01
N LEU A 121 -6.41 -1.12 -3.03
CA LEU A 121 -6.72 -1.44 -1.64
C LEU A 121 -7.58 -0.34 -1.01
N GLU A 122 -8.82 -0.67 -0.70
CA GLU A 122 -9.83 0.31 -0.27
C GLU A 122 -9.82 0.51 1.26
N GLU A 123 -9.71 -0.58 2.02
CA GLU A 123 -9.79 -0.50 3.48
C GLU A 123 -8.97 -1.60 4.17
N MET A 124 -8.45 -1.26 5.34
CA MET A 124 -7.72 -2.16 6.23
C MET A 124 -8.17 -1.94 7.68
N GLN A 125 -8.29 -3.02 8.45
CA GLN A 125 -8.65 -2.93 9.86
C GLN A 125 -7.98 -4.05 10.67
N PHE A 126 -7.54 -3.73 11.89
CA PHE A 126 -7.14 -4.78 12.83
C PHE A 126 -8.34 -5.66 13.20
N GLY A 127 -8.08 -6.95 13.30
CA GLY A 127 -8.98 -7.89 13.92
C GLY A 127 -9.14 -7.63 15.42
N PRO A 128 -9.91 -8.49 16.10
CA PRO A 128 -10.10 -8.41 17.54
C PRO A 128 -8.77 -8.38 18.32
N VAL A 129 -8.78 -7.74 19.48
CA VAL A 129 -7.61 -7.65 20.37
C VAL A 129 -6.99 -9.03 20.60
N GLY A 130 -5.69 -9.16 20.36
CA GLY A 130 -4.94 -10.41 20.52
C GLY A 130 -5.01 -11.39 19.34
N SER A 131 -5.71 -11.05 18.25
CA SER A 131 -5.74 -11.90 17.05
C SER A 131 -4.51 -11.76 16.17
N ASN A 132 -3.77 -10.66 16.26
CA ASN A 132 -2.65 -10.31 15.36
C ASN A 132 -3.01 -10.45 13.88
N VAL A 133 -4.27 -10.17 13.53
CA VAL A 133 -4.76 -10.26 12.15
C VAL A 133 -5.15 -8.86 11.64
N VAL A 134 -4.88 -8.59 10.38
CA VAL A 134 -5.41 -7.45 9.64
C VAL A 134 -6.35 -7.95 8.55
N GLY A 135 -7.60 -7.47 8.58
CA GLY A 135 -8.55 -7.65 7.51
C GLY A 135 -8.40 -6.57 6.44
N THR A 136 -8.55 -6.95 5.18
CA THR A 136 -8.38 -6.05 4.03
C THR A 136 -9.42 -6.34 2.97
N VAL A 137 -9.82 -5.28 2.26
CA VAL A 137 -10.75 -5.34 1.13
C VAL A 137 -10.22 -4.50 -0.03
N CYS A 138 -10.42 -4.99 -1.25
CA CYS A 138 -10.10 -4.31 -2.49
C CYS A 138 -11.29 -4.43 -3.46
N HIS A 139 -11.12 -3.98 -4.70
CA HIS A 139 -12.14 -4.08 -5.75
C HIS A 139 -12.43 -5.51 -6.26
N ASP A 140 -11.86 -6.54 -5.64
CA ASP A 140 -12.27 -7.91 -5.91
C ASP A 140 -13.38 -8.38 -4.95
N ASN A 141 -13.85 -9.62 -5.16
CA ASN A 141 -14.90 -10.20 -4.33
C ASN A 141 -14.34 -10.97 -3.12
N VAL A 142 -13.11 -10.65 -2.67
CA VAL A 142 -12.38 -11.43 -1.67
C VAL A 142 -11.90 -10.56 -0.51
N VAL A 143 -12.42 -10.84 0.68
CA VAL A 143 -11.85 -10.31 1.93
C VAL A 143 -10.63 -11.15 2.30
N ARG A 144 -9.47 -10.49 2.51
CA ARG A 144 -8.24 -11.16 2.91
C ARG A 144 -7.90 -10.85 4.35
N MET A 145 -7.43 -11.89 5.06
CA MET A 145 -6.98 -11.81 6.44
C MET A 145 -5.49 -12.12 6.47
N TRP A 146 -4.70 -11.19 7.00
CA TRP A 146 -3.24 -11.27 7.05
C TRP A 146 -2.80 -11.48 8.49
N ASP A 147 -1.93 -12.48 8.71
CA ASP A 147 -1.21 -12.62 9.97
C ASP A 147 -0.09 -11.58 10.04
N VAL A 148 -0.16 -10.72 11.05
CA VAL A 148 0.79 -9.62 11.28
C VAL A 148 1.49 -9.75 12.64
N SER A 149 1.53 -10.96 13.21
CA SER A 149 2.28 -11.25 14.46
C SER A 149 3.72 -10.73 14.43
N VAL A 150 4.42 -10.95 13.31
CA VAL A 150 5.80 -10.46 13.08
C VAL A 150 5.98 -8.95 13.21
N LEU A 151 4.90 -8.16 13.15
CA LEU A 151 4.95 -6.71 13.29
C LEU A 151 4.79 -6.25 14.74
N ILE A 152 4.14 -7.06 15.57
CA ILE A 152 3.74 -6.72 16.94
C ILE A 152 4.74 -7.28 17.97
N ASP A 153 5.42 -8.37 17.63
CA ASP A 153 6.29 -9.11 18.57
C ASP A 153 7.71 -8.53 18.75
N ASN A 154 8.04 -7.37 18.17
CA ASN A 154 9.41 -6.80 18.20
C ASN A 154 9.74 -5.98 19.47
N GLU A 155 9.00 -6.14 20.58
CA GLU A 155 9.28 -5.40 21.82
C GLU A 155 10.35 -6.04 22.72
N ASP A 156 10.90 -7.23 22.39
CA ASP A 156 11.74 -8.01 23.33
C ASP A 156 13.18 -8.35 22.86
N ASP A 157 13.59 -8.04 21.62
CA ASP A 157 14.94 -8.40 21.11
C ASP A 157 15.86 -7.17 20.97
N ASP A 158 16.09 -6.46 22.07
CA ASP A 158 17.30 -5.63 22.23
C ASP A 158 18.50 -6.57 22.51
N GLU A 159 18.99 -7.27 21.47
CA GLU A 159 20.32 -7.89 21.56
C GLU A 159 21.37 -6.77 21.51
N GLU A 160 21.96 -6.51 22.68
CA GLU A 160 23.16 -5.68 22.84
C GLU A 160 24.27 -6.20 21.91
N GLU A 161 24.51 -5.56 20.77
CA GLU A 161 25.76 -5.73 20.04
C GLU A 161 26.88 -5.07 20.87
N GLU A 162 27.50 -5.86 21.75
CA GLU A 162 28.75 -5.46 22.40
C GLU A 162 29.84 -5.27 21.35
N GLU A 163 30.29 -4.02 21.18
CA GLU A 163 31.50 -3.71 20.44
C GLU A 163 32.74 -4.21 21.20
N GLU A 164 33.22 -5.40 20.85
CA GLU A 164 34.54 -5.89 21.25
C GLU A 164 35.63 -5.15 20.46
N SER A 165 36.15 -4.08 21.07
CA SER A 165 37.39 -3.45 20.66
C SER A 165 38.58 -4.38 20.93
N SER A 166 39.31 -4.76 19.89
CA SER A 166 40.69 -5.24 20.06
C SER A 166 41.61 -4.59 19.02
N THR A 167 42.56 -3.83 19.57
CA THR A 167 43.67 -3.21 18.85
C THR A 167 44.85 -4.17 18.74
N GLU A 168 45.63 -3.94 17.68
CA GLU A 168 47.06 -4.26 17.46
C GLU A 168 47.45 -5.52 16.65
N ASP A 169 47.87 -5.21 15.41
CA ASP A 169 49.16 -5.52 14.79
C ASP A 169 49.59 -6.96 14.46
N GLY A 170 49.71 -7.21 13.15
CA GLY A 170 51.02 -7.57 12.59
C GLY A 170 51.15 -8.86 11.77
N VAL A 171 51.49 -8.64 10.49
CA VAL A 171 52.36 -9.45 9.60
C VAL A 171 51.68 -10.48 8.67
N ILE A 172 52.01 -10.29 7.38
CA ILE A 172 51.65 -11.03 6.17
C ILE A 172 52.66 -12.18 5.98
N GLU A 173 52.20 -13.39 5.64
CA GLU A 173 52.69 -14.22 4.51
C GLU A 173 52.09 -15.64 4.52
N GLY A 174 51.81 -16.17 3.32
CA GLY A 174 51.83 -17.61 3.04
C GLY A 174 50.47 -18.28 2.87
N GLY A 175 50.22 -18.77 1.65
CA GLY A 175 48.93 -19.31 1.20
C GLY A 175 48.57 -20.72 1.69
N GLY A 176 47.29 -21.07 1.49
CA GLY A 176 46.77 -22.40 1.78
C GLY A 176 45.24 -22.40 1.85
N SER A 177 44.63 -23.09 0.89
CA SER A 177 43.19 -23.29 0.66
C SER A 177 42.39 -23.87 1.84
N ILE A 178 41.09 -23.48 1.94
CA ILE A 178 39.87 -24.34 2.08
C ILE A 178 38.76 -23.64 2.89
N GLY A 179 37.52 -23.72 2.38
CA GLY A 179 36.32 -23.82 3.21
C GLY A 179 35.34 -22.64 3.14
N ILE A 180 34.60 -22.53 2.03
CA ILE A 180 33.36 -21.73 1.98
C ILE A 180 32.26 -22.54 2.66
N SER A 181 31.83 -22.16 3.87
CA SER A 181 30.58 -22.63 4.46
C SER A 181 29.53 -21.53 4.38
N SER A 182 28.49 -21.85 3.61
CA SER A 182 27.31 -21.08 3.25
C SER A 182 26.48 -20.61 4.44
N SER A 183 26.27 -19.29 4.54
CA SER A 183 25.18 -18.68 5.29
C SER A 183 23.90 -18.73 4.44
N GLU A 184 23.00 -19.67 4.73
CA GLU A 184 21.69 -19.76 4.08
C GLU A 184 20.74 -18.68 4.63
N LYS A 185 20.68 -17.54 3.94
CA LYS A 185 19.53 -16.63 4.03
C LYS A 185 18.32 -17.32 3.41
N ARG A 186 17.36 -17.75 4.25
CA ARG A 186 16.08 -18.31 3.80
C ARG A 186 15.25 -17.22 3.12
N GLY A 187 15.31 -17.19 1.79
CA GLY A 187 14.43 -16.41 0.95
C GLY A 187 12.98 -16.89 1.07
N TYR A 188 12.08 -15.94 1.28
CA TYR A 188 10.64 -16.13 1.16
C TYR A 188 10.32 -16.54 -0.29
N LYS A 189 9.86 -17.79 -0.49
CA LYS A 189 9.51 -18.33 -1.80
C LYS A 189 8.04 -18.03 -2.11
N LYS A 190 7.86 -17.28 -3.20
CA LYS A 190 6.62 -17.05 -3.93
C LYS A 190 6.01 -18.38 -4.42
N SER A 191 4.80 -18.71 -3.97
CA SER A 191 3.87 -19.58 -4.72
C SER A 191 2.45 -19.50 -4.16
N VAL A 192 1.54 -18.94 -4.95
CA VAL A 192 0.27 -19.60 -5.27
C VAL A 192 -0.29 -18.92 -6.52
N ALA A 193 -0.45 -19.72 -7.58
CA ALA A 193 -1.26 -19.36 -8.73
C ALA A 193 -2.70 -19.72 -8.40
N CYS A 194 -3.60 -18.75 -8.48
CA CYS A 194 -5.03 -19.02 -8.61
C CYS A 194 -5.44 -18.61 -10.03
N SER A 195 -5.96 -19.60 -10.74
CA SER A 195 -6.60 -19.48 -12.04
C SER A 195 -7.94 -18.77 -11.89
N ASP A 196 -8.08 -17.59 -12.49
CA ASP A 196 -9.36 -16.92 -12.68
C ASP A 196 -10.13 -17.61 -13.82
N ASP A 197 -11.18 -18.33 -13.44
CA ASP A 197 -12.29 -18.72 -14.31
C ASP A 197 -13.56 -18.15 -13.66
N SER A 198 -14.06 -17.03 -14.17
CA SER A 198 -15.46 -16.64 -13.99
C SER A 198 -15.91 -15.80 -15.19
N GLU A 199 -16.60 -16.47 -16.12
CA GLU A 199 -17.34 -15.85 -17.20
C GLU A 199 -18.53 -15.08 -16.60
N SER A 200 -18.60 -13.77 -16.87
CA SER A 200 -19.76 -12.95 -16.58
C SER A 200 -20.67 -12.91 -17.81
N ASP A 201 -21.70 -13.76 -17.82
CA ASP A 201 -22.81 -13.64 -18.77
C ASP A 201 -23.74 -12.50 -18.32
N SER A 202 -23.70 -11.38 -19.04
CA SER A 202 -24.69 -10.31 -18.94
C SER A 202 -25.79 -10.55 -19.98
N ASP A 203 -26.92 -11.11 -19.55
CA ASP A 203 -28.11 -11.26 -20.38
C ASP A 203 -28.85 -9.92 -20.51
N SER A 204 -28.77 -9.33 -21.70
CA SER A 204 -29.61 -8.21 -22.14
C SER A 204 -30.99 -8.75 -22.53
N ILE A 205 -32.02 -8.38 -21.77
CA ILE A 205 -33.42 -8.60 -22.14
C ILE A 205 -33.92 -7.46 -23.03
N ASP A 206 -33.87 -7.65 -24.35
CA ASP A 206 -34.63 -6.83 -25.30
C ASP A 206 -35.96 -7.52 -25.64
N SER A 207 -37.04 -6.77 -25.46
CA SER A 207 -38.37 -7.11 -25.94
C SER A 207 -38.50 -6.65 -27.39
N ASP A 208 -38.82 -7.54 -28.32
CA ASP A 208 -39.97 -7.30 -29.21
C ASP A 208 -40.41 -8.52 -30.04
N ASP A 209 -41.68 -8.40 -30.43
CA ASP A 209 -42.64 -9.35 -30.94
C ASP A 209 -42.50 -9.75 -32.44
N SER A 210 -43.19 -10.86 -32.75
CA SER A 210 -43.76 -11.32 -34.02
C SER A 210 -42.99 -12.38 -34.83
N GLY A 211 -43.72 -13.47 -35.08
CA GLY A 211 -43.17 -14.78 -35.42
C GLY A 211 -43.02 -15.14 -36.90
N LEU A 212 -42.63 -16.40 -37.12
CA LEU A 212 -43.08 -17.34 -38.15
C LEU A 212 -42.23 -18.64 -38.10
N ASP A 213 -42.85 -19.73 -37.65
CA ASP A 213 -42.85 -21.10 -38.20
C ASP A 213 -41.72 -21.59 -39.16
N ARG A 214 -40.95 -22.62 -38.73
CA ARG A 214 -40.77 -23.98 -39.35
C ARG A 214 -39.36 -24.63 -39.26
N LYS A 215 -39.37 -25.84 -38.67
CA LYS A 215 -38.73 -27.14 -39.07
C LYS A 215 -37.19 -27.32 -39.22
N ASN A 216 -36.73 -28.34 -38.45
CA ASN A 216 -35.89 -29.51 -38.78
C ASN A 216 -34.34 -29.53 -38.67
N GLU A 217 -33.90 -30.52 -37.87
CA GLU A 217 -32.86 -31.54 -38.08
C GLU A 217 -31.34 -31.29 -37.93
N LYS A 218 -30.79 -32.15 -37.03
CA LYS A 218 -29.56 -32.97 -37.13
C LYS A 218 -28.18 -32.29 -37.16
N GLY A 219 -27.38 -32.67 -36.16
CA GLY A 219 -26.04 -32.13 -35.93
C GLY A 219 -24.93 -32.68 -36.82
N LYS A 220 -23.74 -32.12 -36.59
CA LYS A 220 -22.41 -32.67 -36.87
C LYS A 220 -21.39 -31.87 -36.07
N LYS A 221 -20.57 -32.55 -35.28
CA LYS A 221 -19.38 -32.00 -34.63
C LYS A 221 -18.30 -31.78 -35.69
N HIS A 222 -17.75 -30.57 -35.77
CA HIS A 222 -16.51 -30.29 -36.49
C HIS A 222 -15.53 -29.63 -35.52
N GLY A 223 -14.36 -30.26 -35.35
CA GLY A 223 -13.22 -29.66 -34.68
C GLY A 223 -12.58 -28.60 -35.56
N THR A 224 -12.24 -27.46 -34.95
CA THR A 224 -11.58 -26.35 -35.63
C THR A 224 -10.27 -26.04 -34.90
N ILE A 225 -9.16 -26.30 -35.59
CA ILE A 225 -7.82 -25.87 -35.21
C ILE A 225 -7.77 -24.34 -35.36
N LYS A 226 -7.65 -23.59 -34.25
CA LYS A 226 -7.38 -22.15 -34.29
C LYS A 226 -5.87 -21.93 -34.46
N LYS A 227 -5.45 -21.44 -35.64
CA LYS A 227 -4.12 -20.86 -35.83
C LYS A 227 -4.06 -19.52 -35.09
N ARG A 228 -3.09 -19.37 -34.19
CA ARG A 228 -2.81 -18.14 -33.45
C ARG A 228 -2.22 -17.09 -34.40
N ILE A 229 -2.90 -15.95 -34.52
CA ILE A 229 -2.37 -14.76 -35.22
C ILE A 229 -1.51 -14.02 -34.20
N LYS A 230 -0.22 -13.83 -34.51
CA LYS A 230 0.71 -13.07 -33.66
C LYS A 230 0.51 -11.57 -33.90
N THR A 231 0.49 -10.79 -32.81
CA THR A 231 0.45 -9.32 -32.83
C THR A 231 1.86 -8.75 -33.02
N GLU A 232 1.96 -7.55 -33.59
CA GLU A 232 3.22 -6.87 -33.93
C GLU A 232 4.21 -6.71 -32.75
N ALA A 233 3.71 -6.71 -31.51
CA ALA A 233 4.56 -6.70 -30.31
C ALA A 233 5.39 -7.99 -30.11
N GLU A 234 4.97 -9.14 -30.67
CA GLU A 234 5.69 -10.41 -30.55
C GLU A 234 6.80 -10.59 -31.62
N GLN A 235 6.86 -9.74 -32.64
CA GLN A 235 7.95 -9.75 -33.64
C GLN A 235 9.20 -9.01 -33.19
N PHE A 236 9.07 -8.12 -32.20
CA PHE A 236 10.17 -7.27 -31.74
C PHE A 236 11.28 -8.03 -30.97
N PHE A 237 10.93 -9.12 -30.27
CA PHE A 237 11.88 -9.87 -29.42
C PHE A 237 12.56 -11.07 -30.11
N GLN A 238 12.38 -11.24 -31.42
CA GLN A 238 13.04 -12.31 -32.17
C GLN A 238 14.29 -11.85 -32.95
N ASP A 239 14.54 -10.55 -33.00
CA ASP A 239 15.64 -9.93 -33.76
C ASP A 239 16.72 -9.27 -32.87
N LEU A 240 16.87 -9.77 -31.62
CA LEU A 240 17.93 -9.37 -30.68
C LEU A 240 18.79 -10.56 -30.27
#